data_AF-A0AAU9NV44-F1
#
_entry.id   AF-A0AAU9NV44-F1
#
_cell.length_a   1.000
_cell.length_b   1.000
_cell.length_c   1.000
_cell.angle_alpha   90.00
_cell.angle_beta   90.00
_cell.angle_gamma   90.00
#
_symmetry.space_group_name_H-M   'P 1'
#
loop_
_entity.id
_entity.type
_entity.pdbx_description
1 polymer ?
#
loop_
_entity_poly.entity_id
_entity_poly.type
_entity_poly.pdbx_seq_one_letter_code
_entity_poly.pdbx_strand_id
1 'polypeptide(L)'
;MGQVPIVLLLHGFPELWYSWFHQILYLAAHGYRAVAPDLRGYGDTTGAPIDDPTKFTTLHVVGDMVALIAALGVDKKIVDIFRVAYGDDHYICRFQEPGEIEAVFVSLGTKKVFEKFLTHRDPDPFYFPKDKPFGALYDTPVILPSWLSEEDVDYYTKKFEQTGFHRRNKLLPIKYSGNFLFNMLGKWKESEYSGQSVPVGGLAYYVTAPSQE
;
A
#
# COMPACT_ATOMS: atom_id res chain seq x y z
N MET A 1 27.29 0.87 -14.17
CA MET A 1 26.34 -0.15 -14.64
C MET A 1 25.08 -0.01 -13.79
N GLY A 2 23.92 0.23 -14.40
CA GLY A 2 22.66 0.38 -13.67
C GLY A 2 22.23 -0.96 -13.05
N GLN A 3 21.59 -0.94 -11.88
CA GLN A 3 20.97 -2.13 -11.30
C GLN A 3 19.80 -2.58 -12.18
N VAL A 4 19.73 -3.87 -12.49
CA VAL A 4 18.60 -4.49 -13.21
C VAL A 4 17.34 -4.42 -12.34
N PRO A 5 16.21 -3.90 -12.85
CA PRO A 5 15.02 -3.77 -12.05
C PRO A 5 14.45 -5.12 -11.58
N ILE A 6 14.08 -5.24 -10.31
CA ILE A 6 13.52 -6.45 -9.69
C ILE A 6 12.00 -6.38 -9.64
N VAL A 7 11.36 -7.49 -10.02
CA VAL A 7 9.91 -7.73 -9.90
C VAL A 7 9.67 -8.93 -8.99
N LEU A 8 8.93 -8.74 -7.91
CA LEU A 8 8.57 -9.80 -6.96
C LEU A 8 7.15 -10.29 -7.27
N LEU A 9 6.99 -11.58 -7.52
CA LEU A 9 5.74 -12.22 -7.93
C LEU A 9 5.27 -13.16 -6.81
N LEU A 10 4.17 -12.83 -6.14
CA LEU A 10 3.64 -13.61 -5.02
C LEU A 10 2.40 -14.36 -5.45
N HIS A 11 2.45 -15.69 -5.35
CA HIS A 11 1.30 -16.56 -5.61
C HIS A 11 0.30 -16.53 -4.43
N GLY A 12 -0.92 -17.00 -4.68
CA GLY A 12 -1.97 -17.18 -3.68
C GLY A 12 -2.25 -18.65 -3.39
N PHE A 13 -3.48 -18.96 -3.00
CA PHE A 13 -3.97 -20.33 -2.83
C PHE A 13 -4.90 -20.72 -3.98
N PRO A 14 -4.85 -21.95 -4.50
CA PRO A 14 -3.86 -23.02 -4.27
C PRO A 14 -2.76 -22.99 -5.36
N GLU A 15 -1.76 -22.13 -5.20
CA GLU A 15 -0.74 -21.89 -6.22
C GLU A 15 0.68 -22.08 -5.69
N LEU A 16 1.67 -21.99 -6.58
CA LEU A 16 3.11 -22.05 -6.30
C LEU A 16 3.82 -20.97 -7.11
N TRP A 17 5.13 -20.79 -6.90
CA TRP A 17 5.96 -19.91 -7.74
C TRP A 17 5.78 -20.19 -9.24
N TYR A 18 5.53 -21.47 -9.58
CA TYR A 18 5.41 -21.95 -10.96
C TYR A 18 4.23 -21.32 -11.72
N SER A 19 3.20 -20.83 -11.03
CA SER A 19 2.11 -20.06 -11.66
C SER A 19 2.62 -18.87 -12.49
N TRP A 20 3.79 -18.35 -12.13
CA TRP A 20 4.41 -17.21 -12.79
C TRP A 20 5.38 -17.55 -13.90
N PHE A 21 5.54 -18.83 -14.28
CA PHE A 21 6.57 -19.29 -15.21
C PHE A 21 6.63 -18.45 -16.49
N HIS A 22 5.48 -18.21 -17.13
CA HIS A 22 5.42 -17.44 -18.38
C HIS A 22 5.75 -15.95 -18.17
N GLN A 23 5.32 -15.36 -17.05
CA GLN A 23 5.60 -13.97 -16.71
C GLN A 23 7.08 -13.77 -16.37
N ILE A 24 7.70 -14.73 -15.69
CA ILE A 24 9.14 -14.74 -15.41
C ILE A 24 9.92 -14.69 -16.72
N LEU A 25 9.58 -15.53 -17.70
CA LEU A 25 10.22 -15.52 -19.02
C LEU A 25 10.05 -14.19 -19.74
N TYR A 26 8.82 -13.65 -19.74
CA TYR A 26 8.53 -12.35 -20.36
C TYR A 26 9.35 -11.22 -19.71
N LEU A 27 9.33 -11.12 -18.38
CA LEU A 27 10.05 -10.09 -17.64
C LEU A 27 11.56 -10.17 -17.85
N ALA A 28 12.13 -11.39 -17.81
CA ALA A 28 13.54 -11.61 -18.10
C ALA A 28 13.93 -11.14 -19.51
N ALA A 29 13.09 -11.41 -20.51
CA ALA A 29 13.32 -10.95 -21.89
C ALA A 29 13.26 -9.42 -22.04
N HIS A 30 12.61 -8.71 -21.11
CA HIS A 30 12.48 -7.25 -21.11
C HIS A 30 13.42 -6.56 -20.11
N GLY A 31 14.48 -7.24 -19.67
CA GLY A 31 15.51 -6.63 -18.83
C GLY A 31 15.13 -6.50 -17.35
N TYR A 32 14.18 -7.30 -16.86
CA TYR A 32 13.83 -7.38 -15.45
C TYR A 32 14.39 -8.65 -14.81
N ARG A 33 14.70 -8.57 -13.51
CA ARG A 33 14.96 -9.72 -12.65
C ARG A 33 13.67 -10.11 -11.93
N ALA A 34 12.96 -11.10 -12.45
CA ALA A 34 11.79 -11.66 -11.77
C ALA A 34 12.21 -12.59 -10.62
N VAL A 35 11.54 -12.44 -9.46
CA VAL A 35 11.70 -13.29 -8.28
C VAL A 35 10.31 -13.78 -7.87
N ALA A 36 10.11 -15.10 -7.89
CA ALA A 36 8.86 -15.73 -7.45
C ALA A 36 9.20 -16.77 -6.38
N PRO A 37 9.02 -16.47 -5.08
CA PRO A 37 9.19 -17.46 -4.03
C PRO A 37 7.93 -18.32 -3.87
N ASP A 38 8.09 -19.53 -3.32
CA ASP A 38 6.97 -20.18 -2.64
C ASP A 38 6.75 -19.51 -1.28
N LEU A 39 5.51 -19.12 -0.97
CA LEU A 39 5.15 -18.52 0.32
C LEU A 39 5.28 -19.54 1.46
N ARG A 40 5.35 -19.05 2.70
CA ARG A 40 5.42 -19.93 3.88
C ARG A 40 4.31 -20.99 3.88
N GLY A 41 4.69 -22.26 4.03
CA GLY A 41 3.76 -23.38 4.01
C GLY A 41 3.34 -23.86 2.61
N TYR A 42 3.97 -23.37 1.55
CA TYR A 42 3.76 -23.82 0.17
C TYR A 42 5.04 -24.38 -0.44
N GLY A 43 4.85 -25.31 -1.38
CA GLY A 43 5.90 -25.83 -2.27
C GLY A 43 7.17 -26.25 -1.54
N ASP A 44 8.29 -25.72 -1.99
CA ASP A 44 9.62 -26.06 -1.47
C ASP A 44 10.05 -25.20 -0.26
N THR A 45 9.22 -24.22 0.16
CA THR A 45 9.53 -23.36 1.32
C THR A 45 9.31 -24.10 2.64
N THR A 46 10.39 -24.33 3.38
CA THR A 46 10.39 -25.05 4.66
C THR A 46 10.58 -24.13 5.87
N GLY A 47 10.47 -24.68 7.09
CA GLY A 47 10.84 -23.99 8.34
C GLY A 47 9.70 -23.28 9.09
N ALA A 48 8.54 -23.10 8.46
CA ALA A 48 7.34 -22.66 9.18
C ALA A 48 6.76 -23.82 10.03
N PRO A 49 6.35 -23.58 11.29
CA PRO A 49 5.73 -24.60 12.13
C PRO A 49 4.30 -24.88 11.65
N ILE A 50 4.15 -25.91 10.81
CA ILE A 50 2.88 -26.27 10.15
C ILE A 50 1.76 -26.68 11.12
N ASP A 51 2.11 -27.02 12.35
CA ASP A 51 1.22 -27.38 13.45
C ASP A 51 0.69 -26.16 14.23
N ASP A 52 1.20 -24.95 13.96
CA ASP A 52 0.78 -23.71 14.60
C ASP A 52 0.21 -22.70 13.58
N PRO A 53 -1.13 -22.67 13.36
CA PRO A 53 -1.80 -21.73 12.47
C PRO A 53 -1.54 -20.25 12.81
N THR A 54 -1.19 -19.93 14.06
CA THR A 54 -0.91 -18.54 14.48
C THR A 54 0.36 -17.98 13.86
N LYS A 55 1.19 -18.84 13.24
CA LYS A 55 2.38 -18.45 12.48
C LYS A 55 2.10 -18.19 11.01
N PHE A 56 0.87 -18.30 10.54
CA PHE A 56 0.51 -18.02 9.14
C PHE A 56 -0.27 -16.73 8.97
N THR A 57 -0.15 -15.81 9.93
CA THR A 57 -0.79 -14.49 9.82
C THR A 57 -0.14 -13.64 8.72
N THR A 58 -0.89 -12.67 8.21
CA THR A 58 -0.39 -11.66 7.25
C THR A 58 0.91 -11.01 7.72
N LEU A 59 1.09 -10.78 9.03
CA LEU A 59 2.30 -10.17 9.56
C LEU A 59 3.54 -11.06 9.40
N HIS A 60 3.39 -12.39 9.50
CA HIS A 60 4.49 -13.31 9.25
C HIS A 60 4.85 -13.34 7.77
N VAL A 61 3.85 -13.39 6.88
CA VAL A 61 4.07 -13.34 5.42
C VAL A 61 4.77 -12.04 5.03
N VAL A 62 4.33 -10.89 5.55
CA VAL A 62 5.00 -9.59 5.34
C VAL A 62 6.43 -9.61 5.86
N GLY A 63 6.66 -10.19 7.04
CA GLY A 63 8.00 -10.34 7.61
C GLY A 63 8.94 -11.14 6.70
N ASP A 64 8.46 -12.26 6.16
CA ASP A 64 9.22 -13.08 5.21
C ASP A 64 9.58 -12.29 3.94
N MET A 65 8.64 -11.48 3.41
CA MET A 65 8.89 -10.64 2.23
C MET A 65 9.92 -9.54 2.50
N VAL A 66 9.85 -8.89 3.66
CA VAL A 66 10.85 -7.89 4.07
C VAL A 66 12.24 -8.53 4.17
N ALA A 67 12.33 -9.72 4.79
CA ALA A 67 13.58 -10.45 4.90
C ALA A 67 14.13 -10.90 3.52
N LEU A 68 13.26 -11.38 2.63
CA LEU A 68 13.62 -11.76 1.27
C LEU A 68 14.15 -10.57 0.47
N ILE A 69 13.46 -9.42 0.50
CA ILE A 69 13.89 -8.19 -0.19
C ILE A 69 15.26 -7.74 0.32
N ALA A 70 15.48 -7.79 1.64
CA ALA A 70 16.80 -7.48 2.22
C ALA A 70 17.88 -8.47 1.76
N ALA A 71 17.59 -9.77 1.73
CA ALA A 71 18.52 -10.80 1.25
C ALA A 71 18.85 -10.68 -0.24
N LEU A 72 17.93 -10.13 -1.06
CA LEU A 72 18.16 -9.83 -2.47
C LEU A 72 19.09 -8.62 -2.70
N GLY A 73 19.51 -7.92 -1.63
CA GLY A 73 20.35 -6.73 -1.70
C GLY A 73 19.63 -5.51 -2.23
N VAL A 74 18.30 -5.47 -2.13
CA VAL A 74 17.50 -4.29 -2.49
C VAL A 74 17.56 -3.30 -1.34
N ASP A 75 18.30 -2.22 -1.55
CA ASP A 75 18.47 -1.14 -0.57
C ASP A 75 17.46 0.01 -0.76
N LYS A 76 16.54 -0.11 -1.74
CA LYS A 76 15.53 0.94 -1.98
C LYS A 76 14.37 0.80 -1.00
N LYS A 77 14.09 1.89 -0.27
CA LYS A 77 12.90 1.96 0.59
C LYS A 77 11.66 2.04 -0.30
N ILE A 78 10.59 1.36 0.07
CA ILE A 78 9.29 1.42 -0.64
C ILE A 78 8.85 2.88 -0.85
N VAL A 79 9.07 3.73 0.15
CA VAL A 79 8.82 5.18 0.08
C VAL A 79 9.53 5.83 -1.11
N ASP A 80 10.78 5.45 -1.40
CA ASP A 80 11.53 6.03 -2.52
C ASP A 80 10.96 5.58 -3.87
N ILE A 81 10.37 4.39 -3.95
CA ILE A 81 9.66 3.92 -5.14
C ILE A 81 8.40 4.77 -5.36
N PHE A 82 7.60 4.99 -4.31
CA PHE A 82 6.41 5.84 -4.38
C PHE A 82 6.78 7.30 -4.70
N ARG A 83 7.89 7.80 -4.17
CA ARG A 83 8.40 9.14 -4.46
C ARG A 83 8.78 9.31 -5.93
N VAL A 84 9.42 8.31 -6.53
CA VAL A 84 9.74 8.34 -7.97
C VAL A 84 8.48 8.21 -8.82
N ALA A 85 7.56 7.33 -8.45
CA ALA A 85 6.37 7.04 -9.27
C ALA A 85 5.27 8.11 -9.18
N TYR A 86 5.08 8.69 -7.99
CA TYR A 86 3.94 9.57 -7.68
C TYR A 86 4.37 10.92 -7.09
N GLY A 87 5.67 11.15 -6.86
CA GLY A 87 6.17 12.41 -6.30
C GLY A 87 6.13 12.47 -4.77
N ASP A 88 6.71 13.55 -4.24
CA ASP A 88 6.87 13.80 -2.80
C ASP A 88 5.56 14.07 -2.05
N ASP A 89 4.57 14.61 -2.75
CA ASP A 89 3.29 15.02 -2.15
C ASP A 89 2.32 13.86 -1.97
N HIS A 90 2.60 12.69 -2.57
CA HIS A 90 1.79 11.50 -2.37
C HIS A 90 1.75 11.12 -0.88
N TYR A 91 0.58 10.77 -0.34
CA TYR A 91 0.40 10.59 1.11
C TYR A 91 1.40 9.61 1.75
N ILE A 92 1.76 8.53 1.03
CA ILE A 92 2.78 7.56 1.49
C ILE A 92 4.12 8.25 1.71
N CYS A 93 4.54 9.14 0.82
CA CYS A 93 5.79 9.89 0.94
C CYS A 93 5.68 10.95 2.03
N ARG A 94 4.53 11.64 2.09
CA ARG A 94 4.37 12.81 2.94
C ARG A 94 4.25 12.48 4.43
N PHE A 95 3.79 11.27 4.77
CA PHE A 95 3.53 10.88 6.16
C PHE A 95 4.75 10.23 6.86
N GLN A 96 5.92 10.24 6.21
CA GLN A 96 7.12 9.58 6.73
C GLN A 96 7.81 10.36 7.84
N GLU A 97 7.71 11.69 7.82
CA GLU A 97 8.30 12.57 8.83
C GLU A 97 7.27 12.85 9.94
N PRO A 98 7.47 12.33 11.17
CA PRO A 98 6.52 12.53 12.26
C PRO A 98 6.33 14.00 12.58
N GLY A 99 5.08 14.45 12.66
CA GLY A 99 4.70 15.81 12.99
C GLY A 99 4.46 16.72 11.79
N GLU A 100 4.99 16.41 10.60
CA GLU A 100 4.80 17.27 9.43
C GLU A 100 3.34 17.29 8.96
N ILE A 101 2.73 16.12 8.74
CA ILE A 101 1.33 16.08 8.29
C ILE A 101 0.38 16.48 9.40
N GLU A 102 0.70 16.19 10.66
CA GLU A 102 -0.10 16.59 11.79
C GLU A 102 -0.16 18.12 11.93
N ALA A 103 0.96 18.83 11.71
CA ALA A 103 0.98 20.29 11.66
C ALA A 103 0.08 20.84 10.54
N VAL A 104 0.09 20.18 9.37
CA VAL A 104 -0.81 20.51 8.26
C VAL A 104 -2.27 20.32 8.65
N PHE A 105 -2.64 19.18 9.22
CA PHE A 105 -4.02 18.91 9.66
C PHE A 105 -4.50 19.86 10.76
N VAL A 106 -3.63 20.22 11.70
CA VAL A 106 -3.94 21.22 12.73
C VAL A 106 -4.21 22.58 12.09
N SER A 107 -3.38 23.00 11.12
CA SER A 107 -3.55 24.28 10.42
C SER A 107 -4.86 24.37 9.61
N LEU A 108 -5.33 23.24 9.08
CA LEU A 108 -6.60 23.14 8.36
C LEU A 108 -7.84 23.13 9.26
N GLY A 109 -7.67 22.75 10.53
CA GLY A 109 -8.76 22.44 11.44
C GLY A 109 -9.23 20.99 11.30
N THR A 110 -9.30 20.28 12.44
CA THR A 110 -9.64 18.84 12.52
C THR A 110 -10.97 18.52 11.82
N LYS A 111 -11.99 19.35 12.01
CA LYS A 111 -13.31 19.16 11.36
C LYS A 111 -13.20 19.15 9.84
N LYS A 112 -12.55 20.16 9.27
CA LYS A 112 -12.36 20.30 7.82
C LYS A 112 -11.57 19.13 7.23
N VAL A 113 -10.61 18.58 7.98
CA VAL A 113 -9.85 17.37 7.58
C VAL A 113 -10.79 16.16 7.47
N PHE A 114 -11.66 15.92 8.45
CA PHE A 114 -12.63 14.82 8.39
C PHE A 114 -13.69 15.02 7.34
N GLU A 115 -14.20 16.24 7.19
CA GLU A 115 -15.11 16.60 6.11
C GLU A 115 -14.50 16.22 4.76
N LYS A 116 -13.26 16.62 4.48
CA LYS A 116 -12.58 16.26 3.23
C LYS A 116 -12.35 14.76 3.09
N PHE A 117 -11.90 14.05 4.13
CA PHE A 117 -11.68 12.60 4.06
C PHE A 117 -12.96 11.80 3.85
N LEU A 118 -14.02 12.12 4.61
CA LEU A 118 -15.27 11.35 4.62
C LEU A 118 -16.17 11.66 3.41
N THR A 119 -15.95 12.81 2.75
CA THR A 119 -16.67 13.18 1.52
C THR A 119 -15.88 12.91 0.24
N HIS A 120 -14.60 12.54 0.33
CA HIS A 120 -13.81 12.19 -0.85
C HIS A 120 -14.35 10.92 -1.54
N ARG A 121 -14.58 11.03 -2.85
CA ARG A 121 -15.15 9.94 -3.68
C ARG A 121 -14.27 9.55 -4.85
N ASP A 122 -13.18 10.27 -5.06
CA ASP A 122 -12.20 9.90 -6.06
C ASP A 122 -11.45 8.66 -5.57
N PRO A 123 -11.32 7.59 -6.39
CA PRO A 123 -10.45 6.48 -6.05
C PRO A 123 -8.95 6.84 -6.12
N ASP A 124 -8.59 7.99 -6.69
CA ASP A 124 -7.21 8.44 -6.78
C ASP A 124 -6.59 8.67 -5.38
N PRO A 125 -5.27 8.48 -5.24
CA PRO A 125 -4.60 8.65 -3.96
C PRO A 125 -4.61 10.11 -3.50
N PHE A 126 -4.58 10.32 -2.19
CA PHE A 126 -4.42 11.66 -1.64
C PHE A 126 -3.01 12.21 -1.88
N TYR A 127 -2.98 13.50 -2.22
CA TYR A 127 -1.79 14.32 -2.30
C TYR A 127 -1.87 15.45 -1.27
N PHE A 128 -0.74 15.75 -0.64
CA PHE A 128 -0.61 16.80 0.37
C PHE A 128 0.54 17.78 0.04
N PRO A 129 0.41 18.57 -1.05
CA PRO A 129 1.30 19.70 -1.30
C PRO A 129 1.37 20.64 -0.09
N LYS A 130 2.55 21.20 0.16
CA LYS A 130 2.79 22.07 1.33
C LYS A 130 1.93 23.34 1.32
N ASP A 131 1.63 23.88 0.14
CA ASP A 131 0.83 25.08 -0.06
C ASP A 131 -0.68 24.78 -0.12
N LYS A 132 -1.05 23.64 -0.73
CA LYS A 132 -2.45 23.22 -0.93
C LYS A 132 -2.66 21.76 -0.50
N PRO A 133 -2.70 21.48 0.81
CA PRO A 133 -2.96 20.12 1.29
C PRO A 133 -4.32 19.60 0.80
N PHE A 134 -4.41 18.32 0.41
CA PHE A 134 -5.50 17.74 -0.39
C PHE A 134 -5.55 18.18 -1.86
N GLY A 135 -4.54 18.89 -2.36
CA GLY A 135 -4.40 19.25 -3.76
C GLY A 135 -5.63 19.96 -4.31
N ALA A 136 -6.24 19.39 -5.35
CA ALA A 136 -7.43 19.92 -6.01
C ALA A 136 -8.64 20.09 -5.06
N LEU A 137 -8.69 19.36 -3.94
CA LEU A 137 -9.79 19.48 -2.99
C LEU A 137 -9.60 20.64 -2.02
N TYR A 138 -8.44 21.30 -1.95
CA TYR A 138 -8.13 22.30 -0.91
C TYR A 138 -9.21 23.41 -0.85
N ASP A 139 -9.48 24.05 -1.99
CA ASP A 139 -10.43 25.15 -2.16
C ASP A 139 -11.88 24.68 -2.36
N THR A 140 -12.11 23.39 -2.58
CA THR A 140 -13.44 22.84 -2.84
C THR A 140 -14.30 22.88 -1.57
N PRO A 141 -15.48 23.54 -1.60
CA PRO A 141 -16.43 23.50 -0.49
C PRO A 141 -16.89 22.06 -0.23
N VAL A 142 -16.95 21.67 1.04
CA VAL A 142 -17.47 20.34 1.40
C VAL A 142 -18.98 20.43 1.54
N ILE A 143 -19.69 19.59 0.78
CA ILE A 143 -21.13 19.40 0.91
C ILE A 143 -21.32 17.99 1.48
N LEU A 144 -21.92 17.90 2.67
CA LEU A 144 -22.16 16.62 3.30
C LEU A 144 -23.23 15.84 2.53
N PRO A 145 -22.95 14.58 2.14
CA PRO A 145 -23.94 13.73 1.51
C PRO A 145 -25.00 13.29 2.53
N SER A 146 -26.18 12.89 2.05
CA SER A 146 -27.34 12.58 2.91
C SER A 146 -27.14 11.47 3.95
N TRP A 147 -26.11 10.62 3.79
CA TRP A 147 -25.79 9.54 4.72
C TRP A 147 -24.76 9.96 5.79
N LEU A 148 -24.14 11.13 5.67
CA LEU A 148 -23.11 11.63 6.59
C LEU A 148 -23.64 12.89 7.27
N SER A 149 -24.02 12.77 8.54
CA SER A 149 -24.53 13.91 9.31
C SER A 149 -23.39 14.78 9.85
N GLU A 150 -23.72 16.00 10.27
CA GLU A 150 -22.76 16.84 11.02
C GLU A 150 -22.32 16.19 12.34
N GLU A 151 -23.24 15.48 13.01
CA GLU A 151 -22.94 14.76 14.26
C GLU A 151 -21.90 13.66 14.06
N ASP A 152 -21.95 12.96 12.91
CA ASP A 152 -20.94 11.94 12.56
C ASP A 152 -19.56 12.56 12.40
N VAL A 153 -19.46 13.70 11.70
CA VAL A 153 -18.20 14.42 11.51
C VAL A 153 -17.68 14.97 12.85
N ASP A 154 -18.56 15.52 13.68
CA ASP A 154 -18.21 16.07 14.99
C ASP A 154 -17.75 14.98 15.95
N TYR A 155 -18.30 13.77 15.84
CA TYR A 155 -17.81 12.61 16.59
C TYR A 155 -16.32 12.36 16.30
N TYR A 156 -15.92 12.24 15.03
CA TYR A 156 -14.51 12.05 14.66
C TYR A 156 -13.65 13.24 15.10
N THR A 157 -14.13 14.46 14.85
CA THR A 157 -13.45 15.70 15.21
C THR A 157 -13.08 15.71 16.69
N LYS A 158 -14.07 15.50 17.57
CA LYS A 158 -13.86 15.50 19.02
C LYS A 158 -12.89 14.42 19.48
N LYS A 159 -12.93 13.23 18.88
CA LYS A 159 -12.00 12.14 19.22
C LYS A 159 -10.56 12.50 18.87
N PHE A 160 -10.33 13.08 17.69
CA PHE A 160 -9.00 13.42 17.22
C PHE A 160 -8.45 14.73 17.79
N GLU A 161 -9.29 15.66 18.23
CA GLU A 161 -8.84 16.80 19.02
C GLU A 161 -8.28 16.37 20.38
N GLN A 162 -8.83 15.31 20.98
CA GLN A 162 -8.36 14.76 22.25
C GLN A 162 -7.04 13.97 22.11
N THR A 163 -6.89 13.21 21.04
CA THR A 163 -5.73 12.32 20.85
C THR A 163 -4.64 12.92 19.97
N GLY A 164 -4.96 13.95 19.19
CA GLY A 164 -4.22 14.36 18.01
C GLY A 164 -4.35 13.36 16.85
N PHE A 165 -3.82 13.74 15.69
CA PHE A 165 -3.64 12.86 14.54
C PHE A 165 -2.43 11.91 14.69
N HIS A 166 -1.63 12.12 15.74
CA HIS A 166 -0.52 11.26 16.10
C HIS A 166 -1.04 9.94 16.68
N ARG A 167 -0.44 8.83 16.29
CA ARG A 167 -0.62 7.56 17.01
C ARG A 167 0.36 7.47 18.17
N ARG A 168 -0.15 7.17 19.38
CA ARG A 168 0.61 6.99 20.64
C ARG A 168 1.71 5.90 20.62
N ASN A 169 2.02 5.29 19.47
CA ASN A 169 3.06 4.29 19.31
C ASN A 169 4.05 4.70 18.22
N LYS A 170 5.26 5.12 18.63
CA LYS A 170 6.43 5.47 17.78
C LYS A 170 6.98 4.30 16.95
N LEU A 171 6.34 3.13 16.98
CA LEU A 171 6.78 1.89 16.30
C LEU A 171 6.30 1.76 14.85
N LEU A 172 5.50 2.71 14.35
CA LEU A 172 4.86 2.62 13.04
C LEU A 172 5.69 3.06 11.82
N PRO A 173 6.70 3.96 11.89
CA PRO A 173 7.59 4.19 10.75
C PRO A 173 8.30 2.90 10.31
N ILE A 174 8.52 1.97 11.27
CA ILE A 174 9.13 0.65 11.05
C ILE A 174 8.10 -0.39 10.57
N LYS A 175 6.79 -0.16 10.78
CA LYS A 175 5.72 -1.14 10.49
C LYS A 175 4.82 -0.79 9.29
N TYR A 176 4.94 0.41 8.70
CA TYR A 176 4.11 0.82 7.57
C TYR A 176 4.58 0.35 6.18
N SER A 177 5.57 -0.54 6.11
CA SER A 177 5.78 -1.40 4.92
C SER A 177 4.72 -2.51 4.80
N GLY A 178 3.86 -2.73 5.82
CA GLY A 178 3.07 -3.95 5.96
C GLY A 178 1.54 -3.84 5.93
N ASN A 179 0.94 -2.68 5.65
CA ASN A 179 -0.53 -2.53 5.70
C ASN A 179 -1.14 -1.76 4.52
N PHE A 180 -0.53 -1.87 3.34
CA PHE A 180 -1.08 -1.37 2.08
C PHE A 180 -2.19 -2.27 1.51
N LEU A 181 -2.19 -3.55 1.90
CA LEU A 181 -3.03 -4.61 1.30
C LEU A 181 -4.55 -4.47 1.55
N PHE A 182 -5.00 -3.67 2.52
CA PHE A 182 -6.41 -3.66 2.91
C PHE A 182 -7.25 -2.49 2.34
N ASN A 183 -6.66 -1.53 1.64
CA ASN A 183 -7.40 -0.39 1.05
C ASN A 183 -7.27 -0.25 -0.47
N MET A 184 -6.54 -1.14 -1.16
CA MET A 184 -6.50 -1.15 -2.64
C MET A 184 -7.65 -1.96 -3.27
N LEU A 185 -8.48 -2.63 -2.46
CA LEU A 185 -9.65 -3.38 -2.93
C LEU A 185 -10.83 -2.42 -3.14
N GLY A 186 -10.70 -1.56 -4.14
CA GLY A 186 -11.82 -0.88 -4.76
C GLY A 186 -12.85 -1.91 -5.22
N LYS A 187 -14.10 -1.70 -4.81
CA LYS A 187 -15.35 -2.32 -5.28
C LYS A 187 -15.20 -3.46 -6.29
N TRP A 188 -15.26 -4.70 -5.81
CA TRP A 188 -15.55 -5.86 -6.66
C TRP A 188 -16.99 -5.72 -7.18
N LYS A 189 -17.14 -5.48 -8.48
CA LYS A 189 -18.36 -5.83 -9.20
C LYS A 189 -18.19 -7.28 -9.62
N GLU A 190 -19.01 -8.19 -9.09
CA GLU A 190 -19.19 -9.49 -9.73
C GLU A 190 -19.73 -9.23 -11.14
N SER A 191 -18.90 -9.50 -12.15
CA SER A 191 -19.37 -9.72 -13.51
C SER A 191 -19.24 -11.21 -13.76
N GLU A 192 -20.37 -11.93 -13.72
CA GLU A 192 -20.46 -13.18 -14.44
C GLU A 192 -20.28 -12.87 -15.93
N TYR A 193 -19.18 -13.34 -16.52
CA TYR A 193 -19.06 -13.38 -17.97
C TYR A 193 -18.42 -14.67 -18.43
N SER A 194 -19.13 -15.28 -19.37
CA SER A 194 -18.94 -16.59 -19.97
C SER A 194 -17.54 -16.81 -20.54
N GLY A 195 -16.83 -17.80 -20.00
CA GLY A 195 -16.07 -18.76 -20.78
C GLY A 195 -14.77 -18.27 -21.44
N GLN A 196 -13.77 -17.92 -20.64
CA GLN A 196 -12.35 -18.34 -20.74
C GLN A 196 -11.45 -17.31 -20.05
N SER A 197 -11.22 -17.53 -18.75
CA SER A 197 -10.09 -16.97 -18.01
C SER A 197 -9.91 -17.78 -16.73
N VAL A 198 -8.71 -18.33 -16.54
CA VAL A 198 -8.32 -18.95 -15.27
C VAL A 198 -8.00 -17.80 -14.30
N PRO A 199 -8.59 -17.74 -13.10
CA PRO A 199 -8.15 -16.79 -12.10
C PRO A 199 -6.70 -17.12 -11.73
N VAL A 200 -5.76 -16.26 -12.10
CA VAL A 200 -4.40 -16.28 -11.55
C VAL A 200 -4.46 -15.42 -10.29
N GLY A 201 -4.63 -16.07 -9.14
CA GLY A 201 -4.65 -15.43 -7.83
C GLY A 201 -3.22 -15.14 -7.40
N GLY A 202 -2.66 -14.03 -7.85
CA GLY A 202 -1.32 -13.62 -7.42
C GLY A 202 -1.08 -12.12 -7.58
N LEU A 203 -0.26 -11.57 -6.69
CA LEU A 203 0.09 -10.14 -6.65
C LEU A 203 1.52 -9.95 -7.17
N ALA A 204 1.69 -9.07 -8.15
CA ALA A 204 3.00 -8.64 -8.64
C ALA A 204 3.40 -7.30 -8.00
N TYR A 205 4.60 -7.23 -7.44
CA TYR A 205 5.18 -6.03 -6.83
C TYR A 205 6.45 -5.62 -7.58
N TYR A 206 6.55 -4.33 -7.92
CA TYR A 206 7.77 -3.76 -8.47
C TYR A 206 8.66 -3.33 -7.31
N VAL A 207 9.79 -4.01 -7.15
CA VAL A 207 10.73 -3.76 -6.05
C VAL A 207 11.78 -2.70 -6.42
N THR A 208 11.85 -2.35 -7.70
CA THR A 208 12.58 -1.19 -8.19
C THR A 208 11.85 -0.62 -9.40
N ALA A 209 11.68 0.70 -9.47
CA ALA A 209 11.11 1.35 -10.64
C ALA A 209 11.92 1.00 -11.91
N PRO A 210 11.26 0.76 -13.06
CA PRO A 210 11.95 0.77 -14.34
C PRO A 210 12.66 2.12 -14.52
N SER A 211 13.92 2.11 -14.94
CA SER A 211 14.53 3.34 -15.44
C SER A 211 13.74 3.78 -16.67
N GLN A 212 13.10 4.95 -16.62
CA GLN A 212 12.59 5.58 -17.84
C GLN A 212 13.81 6.05 -18.63
N GLU A 213 14.06 5.42 -19.79
CA GLU A 213 14.80 6.03 -20.90
C GLU A 213 13.86 6.92 -21.71
#